data_AF-A0A2M7H3H3-F1
#
_entry.id   AF-A0A2M7H3H3-F1
#
_cell.length_a   1.000
_cell.length_b   1.000
_cell.length_c   1.000
_cell.angle_alpha   90.00
_cell.angle_beta   90.00
_cell.angle_gamma   90.00
#
_symmetry.space_group_name_H-M   'P 1'
#
loop_
_entity.id
_entity.type
_entity.pdbx_description
1 polymer ?
#
loop_
_entity_poly.entity_id
_entity_poly.type
_entity_poly.pdbx_seq_one_letter_code
_entity_poly.pdbx_strand_id
1 'polypeptide(L)'
;MLYFSLQAPVQSSNENRLILNDVALEMFQEYPLFGQGPGTFIPTLERNRVYIEEFGAPLDSHGIIQKVGSELGVVGLVAYFSMSLFVLWKVFSAYRKQSLDSDWAYLLVSLLMMVAGTLFFQLFQTSYYVAKLWFPIGLAVSAVAMVSKQQGYSFDKREKL
;
A
#
# COMPACT_ATOMS: atom_id res chain seq x y z
N MET A 1 38.98 -6.11 -4.08
CA MET A 1 37.94 -5.71 -3.12
C MET A 1 38.08 -4.25 -2.67
N LEU A 2 39.28 -3.73 -2.39
CA LEU A 2 39.50 -2.29 -2.08
C LEU A 2 39.34 -1.32 -3.27
N TYR A 3 39.46 -1.80 -4.51
CA TYR A 3 39.28 -0.99 -5.72
C TYR A 3 37.81 -0.71 -6.06
N PHE A 4 36.88 -1.58 -5.62
CA PHE A 4 35.44 -1.44 -5.85
C PHE A 4 34.79 -0.45 -4.87
N SER A 5 35.42 -0.18 -3.72
CA SER A 5 34.99 0.81 -2.73
C SER A 5 35.43 2.25 -3.05
N LEU A 6 36.19 2.45 -4.12
CA LEU A 6 36.76 3.75 -4.52
C LEU A 6 36.10 4.36 -5.76
N GLN A 7 35.18 3.65 -6.40
CA GLN A 7 34.37 4.21 -7.49
C GLN A 7 33.12 4.82 -6.88
N ALA A 8 32.90 6.11 -7.10
CA ALA A 8 31.65 6.77 -6.76
C ALA A 8 30.72 6.77 -7.97
N PRO A 9 29.71 5.89 -8.03
CA PRO A 9 28.50 6.17 -8.76
C PRO A 9 27.47 6.64 -7.73
N VAL A 10 27.60 7.87 -7.27
CA VAL A 10 26.49 8.54 -6.58
C VAL A 10 26.15 9.76 -7.40
N GLN A 11 25.62 9.50 -8.60
CA GLN A 11 24.62 10.42 -9.13
C GLN A 11 23.55 10.58 -8.04
N SER A 12 23.13 11.82 -7.84
CA SER A 12 22.40 12.31 -6.67
C SER A 12 21.20 11.41 -6.30
N SER A 13 20.88 11.29 -5.01
CA SER A 13 19.66 10.60 -4.53
C SER A 13 18.38 11.07 -5.25
N ASN A 14 18.37 12.33 -5.73
CA ASN A 14 17.28 12.88 -6.52
C ASN A 14 17.26 12.36 -7.96
N GLU A 15 18.42 12.17 -8.61
CA GLU A 15 18.52 11.64 -9.97
C GLU A 15 18.01 10.20 -10.02
N ASN A 16 18.39 9.37 -9.04
CA ASN A 16 17.87 8.01 -8.92
C ASN A 16 16.33 8.00 -8.80
N ARG A 17 15.75 8.90 -7.99
CA ARG A 17 14.29 9.01 -7.85
C ARG A 17 13.59 9.41 -9.15
N LEU A 18 14.20 10.29 -9.94
CA LEU A 18 13.65 10.70 -11.24
C LEU A 18 13.61 9.51 -12.20
N ILE A 19 14.71 8.77 -12.30
CA ILE A 19 14.78 7.60 -13.19
C ILE A 19 13.82 6.50 -12.75
N LEU A 20 13.70 6.25 -11.44
CA LEU A 20 12.70 5.30 -10.92
C LEU A 20 11.27 5.70 -11.26
N ASN A 21 10.96 7.00 -11.30
CA ASN A 21 9.66 7.50 -11.73
C ASN A 21 9.45 7.29 -13.24
N ASP A 22 10.49 7.54 -14.05
CA ASP A 22 10.43 7.36 -15.50
C ASP A 22 10.22 5.89 -15.86
N VAL A 23 10.94 4.97 -15.20
CA VAL A 23 10.75 3.52 -15.37
C VAL A 23 9.35 3.10 -14.93
N ALA A 24 8.86 3.59 -13.79
CA ALA A 24 7.50 3.28 -13.34
C ALA A 24 6.43 3.77 -14.34
N LEU A 25 6.65 4.95 -14.93
CA LEU A 25 5.76 5.51 -15.94
C LEU A 25 5.80 4.70 -17.23
N GLU A 26 6.98 4.30 -17.70
CA GLU A 26 7.15 3.45 -18.89
C GLU A 26 6.44 2.10 -18.70
N MET A 27 6.68 1.44 -17.55
CA MET A 27 6.01 0.18 -17.21
C MET A 27 4.48 0.32 -17.19
N PHE A 28 3.97 1.43 -16.66
CA PHE A 28 2.53 1.73 -16.66
C PHE A 28 1.99 2.01 -18.06
N GLN A 29 2.72 2.75 -18.89
CA GLN A 29 2.31 3.05 -20.27
C GLN A 29 2.25 1.80 -21.14
N GLU A 30 3.14 0.83 -20.89
CA GLU A 30 3.17 -0.44 -21.62
C GLU A 30 1.94 -1.32 -21.27
N TYR A 31 1.57 -1.39 -19.99
CA TYR A 31 0.43 -2.20 -19.51
C TYR A 31 -0.50 -1.40 -18.56
N PRO A 32 -1.26 -0.42 -19.05
CA PRO A 32 -1.97 0.55 -18.20
C PRO A 32 -3.13 -0.05 -17.41
N LEU A 33 -3.71 -1.16 -17.87
CA LEU A 33 -4.87 -1.77 -17.23
C LEU A 33 -4.47 -2.67 -16.06
N PHE A 34 -3.60 -3.65 -16.32
CA PHE A 34 -3.26 -4.72 -15.38
C PHE A 34 -1.82 -4.68 -14.87
N GLY A 35 -0.99 -3.78 -15.41
CA GLY A 35 0.44 -3.70 -15.09
C GLY A 35 1.22 -4.94 -15.56
N GLN A 36 2.48 -5.02 -15.15
CA GLN A 36 3.39 -6.12 -15.51
C GLN A 36 3.34 -7.32 -14.55
N GLY A 37 2.56 -7.22 -13.47
CA GLY A 37 2.39 -8.22 -12.44
C GLY A 37 3.06 -7.84 -11.11
N PRO A 38 2.56 -8.35 -9.96
CA PRO A 38 3.11 -8.02 -8.65
C PRO A 38 4.58 -8.42 -8.51
N GLY A 39 5.41 -7.53 -7.94
CA GLY A 39 6.83 -7.79 -7.66
C GLY A 39 7.75 -7.72 -8.88
N THR A 40 7.27 -7.23 -10.02
CA THR A 40 8.05 -7.15 -11.28
C THR A 40 8.88 -5.87 -11.43
N PHE A 41 8.71 -4.88 -10.56
CA PHE A 41 9.44 -3.61 -10.65
C PHE A 41 10.96 -3.79 -10.51
N ILE A 42 11.42 -4.48 -9.47
CA ILE A 42 12.85 -4.74 -9.24
C ILE A 42 13.45 -5.60 -10.38
N PRO A 43 12.87 -6.75 -10.77
CA PRO A 43 13.37 -7.52 -11.91
C PRO A 43 13.44 -6.72 -13.22
N THR A 44 12.57 -5.73 -13.41
CA THR A 44 12.61 -4.86 -14.59
C THR A 44 13.79 -3.91 -14.56
N LEU A 45 14.06 -3.28 -13.40
CA LEU A 45 15.26 -2.47 -13.20
C LEU A 45 16.56 -3.28 -13.30
N GLU A 46 16.59 -4.51 -12.78
CA GLU A 46 17.74 -5.41 -12.85
C GLU A 46 18.18 -5.73 -14.29
N ARG A 47 17.22 -5.72 -15.24
CA ARG A 47 17.51 -5.95 -16.66
C ARG A 47 18.14 -4.74 -17.34
N ASN A 48 18.03 -3.54 -16.76
CA ASN A 48 18.61 -2.33 -17.32
C ASN A 48 20.08 -2.19 -16.88
N ARG A 49 21.00 -2.62 -17.74
CA ARG A 49 22.45 -2.55 -17.47
C ARG A 49 22.96 -1.13 -17.21
N VAL A 50 22.41 -0.14 -17.92
CA VAL A 50 22.79 1.28 -17.72
C VAL A 50 22.43 1.73 -16.31
N TYR A 51 21.24 1.38 -15.84
CA TYR A 51 20.82 1.68 -14.46
C TYR A 51 21.76 1.04 -13.42
N ILE A 52 22.11 -0.24 -13.60
CA ILE A 52 23.01 -0.94 -12.68
C ILE A 52 24.42 -0.34 -12.66
N GLU A 53 24.94 0.06 -13.82
CA GLU A 53 26.25 0.68 -13.95
C GLU A 53 26.28 2.10 -13.33
N GLU A 54 25.19 2.87 -13.46
CA GLU A 54 25.09 4.25 -12.96
C GLU A 54 24.67 4.39 -11.50
N PHE A 55 23.82 3.48 -10.99
CA PHE A 55 23.20 3.61 -9.65
C PHE A 55 23.44 2.40 -8.74
N GLY A 56 24.01 1.31 -9.26
CA GLY A 56 24.29 0.10 -8.49
C GLY A 56 23.06 -0.80 -8.31
N ALA A 57 22.91 -1.40 -7.13
CA ALA A 57 21.84 -2.36 -6.87
C ALA A 57 20.44 -1.69 -6.96
N PRO A 58 19.45 -2.33 -7.62
CA PRO A 58 18.15 -1.73 -7.82
C PRO A 58 17.39 -1.56 -6.50
N LEU A 59 16.83 -0.36 -6.35
CA LEU A 59 16.00 0.01 -5.23
C LEU A 59 14.56 0.14 -5.69
N ASP A 60 13.64 -0.15 -4.79
CA ASP A 60 12.22 -0.14 -5.11
C ASP A 60 11.69 1.29 -5.21
N SER A 61 10.66 1.52 -6.03
CA SER A 61 10.12 2.86 -6.21
C SER A 61 9.38 3.32 -4.95
N HIS A 62 9.85 4.45 -4.39
CA HIS A 62 9.24 5.09 -3.24
C HIS A 62 8.01 5.88 -3.66
N GLY A 63 6.90 5.18 -3.84
CA GLY A 63 5.59 5.79 -3.97
C GLY A 63 4.54 4.80 -4.45
N ILE A 64 3.34 4.94 -3.91
CA ILE A 64 2.28 3.98 -4.15
C ILE A 64 1.82 3.98 -5.61
N ILE A 65 1.81 5.15 -6.24
CA ILE A 65 1.36 5.31 -7.61
C ILE A 65 2.37 4.64 -8.56
N GLN A 66 3.66 4.85 -8.30
CA GLN A 66 4.74 4.25 -9.08
C GLN A 66 4.70 2.73 -8.95
N LYS A 67 4.68 2.22 -7.72
CA LYS A 67 4.76 0.79 -7.45
C LYS A 67 3.51 0.04 -7.88
N VAL A 68 2.34 0.45 -7.37
CA VAL A 68 1.07 -0.22 -7.66
C VAL A 68 0.64 0.04 -9.10
N GLY A 69 0.88 1.25 -9.64
CA GLY A 69 0.58 1.56 -11.03
C GLY A 69 1.40 0.73 -12.00
N SER A 70 2.73 0.71 -11.87
CA SER A 70 3.59 -0.06 -12.79
C SER A 70 3.33 -1.57 -12.73
N GLU A 71 3.08 -2.12 -11.53
CA GLU A 71 2.92 -3.57 -11.36
C GLU A 71 1.48 -4.07 -11.57
N LEU A 72 0.46 -3.29 -11.21
CA LEU A 72 -0.94 -3.72 -11.22
C LEU A 72 -1.87 -2.84 -12.07
N GLY A 73 -1.35 -1.78 -12.68
CA GLY A 73 -2.10 -0.86 -13.54
C GLY A 73 -3.19 -0.09 -12.80
N VAL A 74 -4.10 0.50 -13.58
CA VAL A 74 -5.23 1.28 -13.05
C VAL A 74 -6.18 0.40 -12.24
N VAL A 75 -6.34 -0.88 -12.61
CA VAL A 75 -7.19 -1.82 -11.87
C VAL A 75 -6.65 -2.04 -10.47
N GLY A 76 -5.34 -2.25 -10.34
CA GLY A 76 -4.68 -2.38 -9.05
C GLY A 76 -4.78 -1.13 -8.19
N LEU A 77 -4.55 0.05 -8.78
CA LEU A 77 -4.68 1.33 -8.07
C LEU A 77 -6.11 1.53 -7.54
N VAL A 78 -7.12 1.32 -8.39
CA VAL A 78 -8.52 1.43 -7.99
C VAL A 78 -8.86 0.41 -6.90
N ALA A 79 -8.45 -0.84 -7.04
CA ALA A 79 -8.67 -1.87 -6.03
C ALA A 79 -8.01 -1.50 -4.69
N TYR A 80 -6.76 -1.04 -4.71
CA TYR A 80 -6.04 -0.63 -3.51
C TYR A 80 -6.75 0.53 -2.79
N PHE A 81 -7.05 1.61 -3.50
CA PHE A 81 -7.66 2.79 -2.89
C PHE A 81 -9.09 2.53 -2.44
N SER A 82 -9.90 1.85 -3.27
CA SER A 82 -11.28 1.52 -2.91
C SER A 82 -11.35 0.63 -1.68
N MET A 83 -10.51 -0.40 -1.59
CA MET A 83 -10.44 -1.28 -0.43
C MET A 83 -9.95 -0.54 0.81
N SER A 84 -8.91 0.29 0.68
CA SER A 84 -8.36 1.09 1.79
C SER A 84 -9.41 2.06 2.36
N LEU A 85 -10.10 2.79 1.48
CA LEU A 85 -11.18 3.70 1.85
C LEU A 85 -12.38 2.95 2.43
N PHE A 86 -12.72 1.79 1.88
CA PHE A 86 -13.81 0.96 2.38
C PHE A 86 -13.55 0.48 3.81
N VAL A 87 -12.34 0.01 4.11
CA VAL A 87 -11.95 -0.40 5.47
C VAL A 87 -12.05 0.77 6.43
N LEU A 88 -11.45 1.92 6.11
CA LEU A 88 -11.51 3.12 6.94
C LEU A 88 -12.95 3.54 7.21
N TRP A 89 -13.77 3.59 6.16
CA TRP A 89 -15.19 3.93 6.26
C TRP A 89 -15.95 2.95 7.16
N LYS A 90 -15.69 1.64 7.04
CA LYS A 90 -16.35 0.62 7.87
C LYS A 90 -15.99 0.74 9.34
N VAL A 91 -14.70 0.89 9.65
CA VAL A 91 -14.23 1.04 11.04
C VAL A 91 -14.79 2.33 11.64
N PHE A 92 -14.72 3.45 10.91
CA PHE A 92 -15.29 4.72 11.33
C PHE A 92 -16.81 4.66 11.53
N SER A 93 -17.53 3.99 10.63
CA SER A 93 -18.98 3.80 10.73
C SER A 93 -19.37 2.93 11.93
N ALA A 94 -18.56 1.93 12.28
CA ALA A 94 -18.76 1.13 13.48
C ALA A 94 -18.52 1.94 14.75
N TYR A 95 -17.46 2.76 14.77
CA TYR A 95 -17.15 3.68 15.86
C TYR A 95 -18.27 4.68 16.10
N ARG A 96 -18.78 5.33 15.05
CA ARG A 96 -19.86 6.34 15.13
C ARG A 96 -21.17 5.83 15.72
N LYS A 97 -21.36 4.51 15.83
CA LYS A 97 -22.55 3.88 16.42
C LYS A 97 -22.38 3.55 17.91
N GLN A 98 -21.17 3.67 18.44
CA GLN A 98 -20.89 3.41 19.84
C GLN A 98 -21.19 4.66 20.68
N SER A 99 -21.63 4.46 21.93
CA SER A 99 -21.61 5.52 22.93
C SER A 99 -20.17 5.88 23.29
N LEU A 100 -19.91 7.15 23.60
CA LEU A 100 -18.55 7.64 23.88
C LEU A 100 -17.89 6.93 25.09
N ASP A 101 -18.70 6.46 26.05
CA ASP A 101 -18.22 5.77 27.25
C ASP A 101 -18.08 4.24 27.07
N SER A 102 -18.25 3.72 25.85
CA SER A 102 -18.14 2.28 25.58
C SER A 102 -16.68 1.86 25.37
N ASP A 103 -16.25 0.76 25.99
CA ASP A 103 -14.97 0.10 25.69
C ASP A 103 -14.77 -0.18 24.20
N TRP A 104 -15.87 -0.47 23.48
CA TRP A 104 -15.86 -0.67 22.04
C TRP A 104 -15.54 0.61 21.27
N ALA A 105 -15.96 1.78 21.75
CA ALA A 105 -15.63 3.05 21.12
C ALA A 105 -14.12 3.31 21.20
N TYR A 106 -13.51 3.08 22.37
CA TYR A 106 -12.07 3.21 22.57
C TYR A 106 -11.27 2.23 21.71
N LEU A 107 -11.67 0.95 21.68
CA LEU A 107 -11.02 -0.05 20.84
C LEU A 107 -11.10 0.34 19.35
N LEU A 108 -12.28 0.71 18.85
CA LEU A 108 -12.48 1.04 17.44
C LEU A 108 -11.74 2.31 17.02
N VAL A 109 -11.67 3.34 17.87
CA VAL A 109 -10.91 4.56 17.54
C VAL A 109 -9.41 4.28 17.52
N SER A 110 -8.89 3.47 18.46
CA SER A 110 -7.48 3.04 18.44
C SER A 110 -7.15 2.26 17.17
N LEU A 111 -8.01 1.32 16.77
CA LEU A 111 -7.84 0.55 15.54
C LEU A 111 -7.96 1.42 14.29
N LEU A 112 -8.87 2.41 14.29
CA LEU A 112 -8.98 3.38 13.19
C LEU A 112 -7.69 4.18 13.03
N MET A 113 -7.13 4.70 14.13
CA MET A 113 -5.87 5.44 14.12
C MET A 113 -4.70 4.56 13.65
N MET A 114 -4.67 3.30 14.08
CA MET A 114 -3.66 2.34 13.64
C MET A 114 -3.74 2.06 12.13
N VAL A 115 -4.95 1.80 11.60
CA VAL A 115 -5.14 1.56 10.16
C VAL A 115 -4.83 2.81 9.35
N ALA A 116 -5.33 3.99 9.77
CA ALA A 116 -5.06 5.25 9.10
C ALA A 116 -3.56 5.58 9.09
N GLY A 117 -2.88 5.41 10.23
CA GLY A 117 -1.44 5.60 10.33
C GLY A 117 -0.65 4.61 9.46
N THR A 118 -1.06 3.35 9.42
CA THR A 118 -0.44 2.33 8.55
C THR A 118 -0.60 2.71 7.08
N LEU A 119 -1.81 3.04 6.63
CA LEU A 119 -2.08 3.44 5.24
C LEU A 119 -1.35 4.74 4.85
N PHE A 120 -1.28 5.71 5.78
CA PHE A 120 -0.52 6.95 5.58
C PHE A 120 0.98 6.68 5.43
N PHE A 121 1.54 5.81 6.28
CA PHE A 121 2.95 5.42 6.19
C PHE A 121 3.28 4.75 4.85
N GLN A 122 2.33 4.00 4.29
CA GLN A 122 2.52 3.38 2.98
C GLN A 122 2.69 4.37 1.83
N LEU A 123 2.28 5.64 1.96
CA LEU A 123 2.58 6.64 0.94
C LEU A 123 4.10 6.85 0.73
N PHE A 124 4.92 6.47 1.71
CA PHE A 124 6.38 6.66 1.71
C PHE A 124 7.18 5.35 1.66
N GLN A 125 6.51 4.20 1.75
CA GLN A 125 7.14 2.88 1.75
C GLN A 125 6.97 2.18 0.40
N THR A 126 7.69 1.07 0.25
CA THR A 126 7.69 0.25 -0.97
C THR A 126 7.08 -1.15 -0.74
N SER A 127 6.85 -1.51 0.52
CA SER A 127 6.40 -2.84 0.92
C SER A 127 4.88 -2.95 1.01
N TYR A 128 4.19 -3.02 -0.14
CA TYR A 128 2.71 -3.13 -0.19
C TYR A 128 2.18 -4.56 -0.07
N TYR A 129 3.02 -5.57 -0.35
CA TYR A 129 2.62 -6.98 -0.35
C TYR A 129 2.99 -7.74 0.93
N VAL A 130 3.47 -7.04 1.96
CA VAL A 130 3.94 -7.68 3.19
C VAL A 130 2.88 -7.71 4.28
N ALA A 131 2.91 -8.76 5.10
CA ALA A 131 1.96 -8.96 6.20
C ALA A 131 1.88 -7.78 7.20
N LYS A 132 2.95 -6.98 7.32
CA LYS A 132 2.98 -5.80 8.20
C LYS A 132 1.89 -4.77 7.85
N LEU A 133 1.54 -4.62 6.57
CA LEU A 133 0.43 -3.75 6.14
C LEU A 133 -0.93 -4.36 6.47
N TRP A 134 -1.08 -5.64 6.15
CA TRP A 134 -2.36 -6.32 6.16
C TRP A 134 -2.83 -6.73 7.55
N PHE A 135 -1.90 -6.93 8.49
CA PHE A 135 -2.22 -7.33 9.86
C PHE A 135 -3.07 -6.29 10.61
N PRO A 136 -2.69 -4.99 10.69
CA PRO A 136 -3.52 -3.95 11.29
C PRO A 136 -4.93 -3.87 10.68
N ILE A 137 -5.03 -4.02 9.36
CA ILE A 137 -6.29 -3.99 8.61
C ILE A 137 -7.17 -5.18 9.00
N GLY A 138 -6.62 -6.39 8.99
CA GLY A 138 -7.33 -7.62 9.37
C GLY A 138 -7.82 -7.57 10.80
N LEU A 139 -7.02 -7.04 11.73
CA LEU A 139 -7.40 -6.86 13.12
C LEU A 139 -8.58 -5.89 13.27
N ALA A 140 -8.53 -4.75 12.57
CA ALA A 140 -9.60 -3.75 12.60
C ALA A 140 -10.92 -4.29 12.02
N VAL A 141 -10.87 -5.01 10.90
CA VAL A 141 -12.05 -5.66 10.30
C VAL A 141 -12.64 -6.72 11.23
N SER A 142 -11.79 -7.50 11.90
CA SER A 142 -12.23 -8.50 12.88
C SER A 142 -12.96 -7.86 14.06
N ALA A 143 -12.46 -6.75 14.58
CA ALA A 143 -13.13 -6.01 15.66
C ALA A 143 -14.50 -5.48 15.22
N VAL A 144 -14.62 -4.93 14.01
CA VAL A 144 -15.90 -4.48 13.46
C VAL A 144 -16.90 -5.64 13.35
N ALA A 145 -16.44 -6.82 12.93
CA ALA A 145 -17.29 -8.02 12.85
C ALA A 145 -17.78 -8.47 14.24
N MET A 146 -16.91 -8.43 15.25
CA MET A 146 -17.27 -8.77 16.64
C MET A 146 -18.31 -7.81 17.22
N VAL A 147 -18.10 -6.50 17.07
CA VAL A 147 -19.06 -5.47 17.52
C VAL A 147 -20.42 -5.65 16.85
N SER A 148 -20.41 -5.92 15.55
CA SER A 148 -21.64 -6.15 14.78
C SER A 148 -22.41 -7.35 15.31
N LYS A 149 -21.71 -8.46 15.58
CA LYS A 149 -22.33 -9.68 16.13
C LYS A 149 -22.92 -9.46 17.53
N GLN A 150 -22.23 -8.73 18.41
CA GLN A 150 -22.69 -8.48 19.78
C GLN A 150 -23.91 -7.55 19.82
N GLN A 151 -24.03 -6.63 18.86
CA GLN A 151 -25.13 -5.64 18.80
C GLN A 151 -26.33 -6.11 17.96
N GLY A 152 -26.37 -7.38 17.53
CA GLY A 152 -27.42 -7.89 16.64
C GLY A 152 -27.41 -7.26 15.23
N TYR A 153 -26.29 -6.63 14.85
CA TYR A 153 -26.12 -6.00 13.55
C TYR A 153 -25.81 -7.09 12.51
N SER A 154 -26.85 -7.58 11.83
CA SER A 154 -26.70 -8.45 10.67
C SER A 154 -25.89 -7.75 9.58
N PHE A 155 -24.92 -8.48 9.02
CA PHE A 155 -24.09 -8.04 7.90
C PHE A 155 -24.92 -7.82 6.62
N ASP A 156 -26.15 -8.31 6.61
CA ASP A 156 -27.03 -8.34 5.46
C ASP A 156 -28.19 -7.34 5.57
N LYS A 157 -28.24 -6.39 4.64
CA LYS A 157 -29.38 -5.47 4.44
C LYS A 157 -30.42 -6.05 3.45
N ARG A 158 -30.35 -7.33 3.08
CA ARG A 158 -31.25 -7.97 2.10
C ARG A 158 -32.30 -8.93 2.67
N GLU A 159 -32.83 -8.70 3.85
CA GLU A 159 -34.00 -9.46 4.34
C GLU A 159 -35.11 -8.56 4.89
N LYS A 160 -35.55 -7.57 4.11
CA LYS A 160 -36.89 -6.96 4.25
C LYS A 160 -37.37 -6.39 2.92
N LEU A 161 -37.71 -7.26 1.97
CA LEU A 161 -38.72 -7.01 0.94
C LEU A 161 -39.47 -8.30 0.69
#